data_AF-A0A959XP24-F1
#
_entry.id   AF-A0A959XP24-F1
#
_cell.length_a   1.000
_cell.length_b   1.000
_cell.length_c   1.000
_cell.angle_alpha   90.00
_cell.angle_beta   90.00
_cell.angle_gamma   90.00
#
_symmetry.space_group_name_H-M   'P 1'
#
loop_
_entity.id
_entity.type
_entity.pdbx_description
1 polymer ?
#
loop_
_entity_poly.entity_id
_entity_poly.type
_entity_poly.pdbx_seq_one_letter_code
_entity_poly.pdbx_strand_id
1 'polypeptide(L)' 'GLDTCLAILRVLHEGFGNPKYAPCPLLVQMVTAGKLGVKSGEGFYVYTAGSKELVVAPGFGVN' A
#
# COMPACT_ATOMS: atom_id res chain seq x y z
N GLY A 1 7.15 2.56 2.27
CA GLY A 1 5.88 2.95 1.65
C GLY A 1 5.29 1.75 0.95
N LEU A 2 4.04 1.84 0.49
CA LEU A 2 3.39 0.72 -0.22
C LEU A 2 4.16 0.32 -1.50
N ASP A 3 4.80 1.29 -2.15
CA ASP A 3 5.72 1.09 -3.27
C ASP A 3 6.93 0.21 -2.90
N THR A 4 7.56 0.48 -1.75
CA THR A 4 8.68 -0.33 -1.26
C THR A 4 8.25 -1.78 -1.01
N CYS A 5 7.10 -1.98 -0.37
CA CYS A 5 6.57 -3.31 -0.11
C CYS A 5 6.27 -4.05 -1.42
N LEU A 6 5.66 -3.38 -2.40
CA LEU A 6 5.40 -3.96 -3.71
C LEU A 6 6.69 -4.35 -4.44
N ALA A 7 7.74 -3.52 -4.39
CA ALA A 7 9.02 -3.82 -4.99
C ALA A 7 9.67 -5.06 -4.37
N ILE A 8 9.66 -5.18 -3.03
CA ILE A 8 10.17 -6.36 -2.32
C ILE A 8 9.40 -7.62 -2.74
N LEU A 9 8.06 -7.57 -2.75
CA LEU A 9 7.25 -8.72 -3.15
C LEU A 9 7.52 -9.15 -4.59
N ARG A 10 7.72 -8.21 -5.52
CA ARG A 10 8.10 -8.53 -6.91
C ARG A 10 9.45 -9.25 -6.98
N VAL A 11 10.46 -8.74 -6.28
CA VAL A 11 11.79 -9.39 -6.22
C VAL A 11 11.70 -10.79 -5.63
N LEU A 12 10.96 -10.97 -4.53
CA LEU A 12 10.78 -12.27 -3.90
C LEU A 12 9.99 -13.23 -4.81
N HIS A 13 8.95 -12.75 -5.47
CA HIS A 13 8.13 -13.56 -6.37
C HIS A 13 8.92 -13.99 -7.62
N GLU A 14 9.70 -13.08 -8.21
CA GLU A 14 10.57 -13.39 -9.36
C GLU A 14 11.70 -14.34 -8.98
N GLY A 15 12.34 -14.13 -7.83
CA GLY A 15 13.48 -14.95 -7.39
C GLY A 15 13.10 -16.34 -6.90
N PHE A 16 11.96 -16.49 -6.21
CA PHE A 16 11.54 -17.77 -5.62
C PHE A 16 10.42 -18.48 -6.39
N GLY A 17 9.71 -17.79 -7.30
CA GLY A 17 8.58 -18.35 -8.04
C GLY A 17 7.41 -18.81 -7.17
N ASN A 18 7.38 -18.44 -5.89
CA ASN A 18 6.41 -18.94 -4.93
C ASN A 18 5.19 -18.01 -4.81
N PRO A 19 3.95 -18.50 -5.01
CA PRO A 19 2.73 -17.71 -4.93
C PRO A 19 2.54 -16.95 -3.61
N LYS A 20 3.14 -17.39 -2.50
CA LYS A 20 3.06 -16.69 -1.21
C LYS A 20 3.70 -15.28 -1.24
N TYR A 21 4.57 -15.02 -2.23
CA TYR A 21 5.20 -13.72 -2.46
C TYR A 21 4.50 -12.91 -3.56
N ALA A 22 3.48 -13.47 -4.22
CA ALA A 22 2.75 -12.73 -5.25
C ALA A 22 2.08 -11.50 -4.61
N PRO A 23 2.31 -10.29 -5.14
CA PRO A 23 1.68 -9.09 -4.59
C PRO A 23 0.16 -9.14 -4.82
N CYS A 24 -0.61 -8.79 -3.79
CA CYS A 24 -2.07 -8.77 -3.93
C CYS A 24 -2.51 -7.67 -4.92
N PRO A 25 -3.57 -7.90 -5.73
CA PRO A 25 -4.03 -6.93 -6.72
C PRO A 25 -4.32 -5.55 -6.12
N LEU A 26 -4.89 -5.50 -4.92
CA LEU A 26 -5.17 -4.26 -4.20
C LEU A 26 -3.90 -3.43 -3.94
N LEU A 27 -2.82 -4.05 -3.48
CA LEU A 27 -1.55 -3.36 -3.24
C LEU A 27 -0.99 -2.79 -4.55
N VAL A 28 -1.08 -3.54 -5.65
CA VAL A 28 -0.65 -3.08 -6.98
C VAL A 28 -1.46 -1.85 -7.41
N GLN A 29 -2.79 -1.91 -7.25
CA GLN A 29 -3.69 -0.80 -7.59
C GLN A 29 -3.39 0.46 -6.78
N MET A 30 -3.15 0.32 -5.47
CA MET A 30 -2.82 1.45 -4.61
C MET A 30 -1.52 2.15 -5.01
N VAL A 31 -0.47 1.36 -5.30
CA VAL A 31 0.82 1.93 -5.75
C VAL A 31 0.67 2.58 -7.12
N THR A 32 -0.08 1.95 -8.02
CA THR A 32 -0.36 2.50 -9.37
C THR A 32 -1.11 3.82 -9.29
N ALA A 33 -2.02 3.96 -8.32
CA ALA A 33 -2.78 5.18 -8.06
C ALA A 33 -1.98 6.25 -7.28
N GLY A 34 -0.70 6.03 -6.96
CA GLY A 34 0.12 6.98 -6.21
C GLY A 34 -0.20 7.07 -4.72
N LYS A 35 -1.02 6.16 -4.19
CA LYS A 35 -1.36 6.08 -2.75
C LYS A 35 -0.30 5.27 -2.03
N LEU A 36 0.80 5.91 -1.65
CA LEU A 36 2.03 5.28 -1.13
C LEU A 36 2.12 5.25 0.40
N GLY A 37 1.13 5.80 1.10
CA GLY A 37 1.08 5.96 2.56
C GLY A 37 1.44 7.38 2.99
N VAL A 38 2.12 7.52 4.13
CA VAL A 38 2.45 8.82 4.76
C VAL A 38 3.06 9.82 3.77
N LYS A 39 4.00 9.38 2.94
CA LYS A 39 4.72 10.26 2.01
C LYS A 39 3.87 10.86 0.89
N SER A 40 2.70 10.28 0.61
CA SER A 40 1.73 10.79 -0.37
C SER A 40 0.45 11.30 0.30
N GLY A 41 0.40 11.37 1.63
CA GLY A 41 -0.78 11.77 2.39
C GLY A 41 -1.91 10.73 2.45
N GLU A 42 -1.82 9.62 1.71
CA GLU A 42 -2.87 8.61 1.64
C GLU A 42 -2.30 7.21 1.33
N GLY A 43 -2.85 6.20 2.00
CA GLY A 43 -2.68 4.77 1.76
C GLY A 43 -3.95 4.04 2.17
N PHE A 44 -3.85 3.06 3.09
CA PHE A 44 -5.04 2.47 3.73
C PHE A 44 -5.73 3.46 4.69
N TYR A 45 -4.98 4.48 5.12
CA TYR A 45 -5.42 5.59 5.95
C TYR A 45 -5.09 6.90 5.24
N VAL A 46 -5.80 7.97 5.61
CA VAL A 46 -5.39 9.34 5.32
C VAL A 46 -4.40 9.78 6.38
N TYR A 47 -3.28 10.35 5.94
CA TYR A 47 -2.19 10.78 6.82
C TYR A 47 -2.08 12.30 6.81
N THR A 48 -2.46 12.92 7.92
CA THR A 48 -2.32 14.37 8.13
C THR A 48 -1.02 14.66 8.88
N ALA A 49 -0.18 15.52 8.32
CA ALA A 49 1.09 15.89 8.95
C ALA A 49 0.86 16.50 10.35
N GLY A 50 1.60 16.01 11.35
CA GLY A 50 1.50 16.47 12.74
C GLY A 50 0.32 15.90 13.54
N SER A 51 -0.57 15.12 12.91
CA SER A 51 -1.64 14.41 13.62
C SER A 51 -1.26 12.96 13.93
N LYS A 52 -1.74 12.45 15.07
CA LYS A 52 -1.69 11.02 15.43
C LYS A 52 -3.02 10.31 15.17
N GLU A 53 -4.02 11.04 14.68
CA GLU A 53 -5.32 10.48 14.36
C GLU A 53 -5.21 9.57 13.13
N LEU A 54 -5.76 8.37 13.23
CA LEU A 54 -5.82 7.41 12.13
C LEU A 54 -7.21 7.43 11.53
N VAL A 55 -7.33 8.10 10.38
CA VAL A 55 -8.57 8.15 9.60
C VAL A 55 -8.48 7.12 8.49
N VAL A 56 -9.40 6.16 8.46
CA VAL A 56 -9.48 5.14 7.39
C VAL A 56 -9.72 5.84 6.05
N ALA A 57 -8.97 5.46 5.01
CA ALA A 57 -9.16 6.10 3.71
C ALA A 57 -10.56 5.76 3.14
N PRO A 58 -11.20 6.68 2.38
CA PRO A 58 -12.61 6.53 1.97
C PRO A 58 -12.93 5.22 1.25
N GLY A 59 -11.97 4.65 0.52
CA GLY A 59 -12.14 3.36 -0.17
C GLY A 59 -12.17 2.13 0.75
N PHE A 60 -11.97 2.29 2.06
CA PHE A 60 -11.91 1.22 3.05
C PHE A 60 -12.83 1.45 4.27
N GLY A 61 -13.54 2.58 4.33
CA GLY A 61 -14.49 2.87 5.40
C GLY A 61 -15.73 1.99 5.30
N VAL A 62 -16.27 1.57 6.44
CA VAL A 62 -17.62 0.99 6.52
C VAL A 62 -18.60 2.16 6.50
N ASN A 63 -19.65 2.09 5.66
CA ASN A 63 -20.78 3.04 5.72
C ASN A 63 -21.48 2.95 7.09
#